data_AF-A0A949H9D6-F1
#
_entry.id   AF-A0A949H9D6-F1
#
_cell.length_a   1.000
_cell.length_b   1.000
_cell.length_c   1.000
_cell.angle_alpha   90.00
_cell.angle_beta   90.00
_cell.angle_gamma   90.00
#
_symmetry.space_group_name_H-M   'P 1'
#
loop_
_entity.id
_entity.type
_entity.pdbx_description
1 polymer ?
#
loop_
_entity_poly.entity_id
_entity_poly.type
_entity_poly.pdbx_seq_one_letter_code
_entity_poly.pdbx_strand_id
1 'polypeptide(L)'
;MINDRQRPAYHFLPAANWMNDPNGLIHWRGVFHLFYQYNPHGAFHATMHWGHATSRDLVYWQHEPIALAPTPGGPDQDGVWSGCAVDDHGVPTLVYTGVRGTAQLPCVAVSHDALHTWTKDADNPVIAAPPAEYATNEFRDHTIWLQDGMWYMGIGSTIRDEVGCVALYRSHDLRRWEYLGPLVRGDPSLGTIWECPDFFALAGRHILIVSPLPFRRVIYLSGRYADHRFEAEFSGEVDPGGSFYAPQSFVDAAGRRIMLGWLAEERSVAAQRAAGWSGAMSLPRLLSMRPDGTLVQTPAPELQQLRREHWYVTGLAIEAGARAPLAAAGDQIELRANIDVRHAEQAGFAVRRSPDGAEETLIFYDRTSGMLVVDRKQSSLDAESPTTRRTAVLALAAHEPLALTIFIDHSVIEITANDRVFMAVRVYPALATSTTICPIAAGGDAWLTTCDAWQMASIWPAE
;
A
#
# COMPACT_ATOMS: atom_id res chain seq x y z
N MET A 1 -4.57 -4.17 -25.64
CA MET A 1 -5.00 -3.29 -24.52
C MET A 1 -6.10 -3.98 -23.75
N ILE A 2 -5.95 -4.06 -22.43
CA ILE A 2 -7.00 -4.56 -21.54
C ILE A 2 -8.11 -3.52 -21.49
N ASN A 3 -9.31 -3.89 -21.95
CA ASN A 3 -10.47 -3.00 -21.97
C ASN A 3 -11.40 -3.33 -20.81
N ASP A 4 -10.98 -2.98 -19.59
CA ASP A 4 -11.77 -3.11 -18.36
C ASP A 4 -11.97 -1.73 -17.75
N ARG A 5 -13.23 -1.32 -17.59
CA ARG A 5 -13.61 -0.03 -16.98
C ARG A 5 -13.23 0.06 -15.50
N GLN A 6 -12.95 -1.06 -14.84
CA GLN A 6 -12.50 -1.03 -13.45
C GLN A 6 -10.99 -0.77 -13.33
N ARG A 7 -10.25 -0.75 -14.44
CA ARG A 7 -8.79 -0.58 -14.47
C ARG A 7 -8.40 0.84 -14.03
N PRO A 8 -7.67 1.00 -12.89
CA PRO A 8 -7.15 2.29 -12.48
C PRO A 8 -6.27 2.92 -13.55
N ALA A 9 -6.26 4.24 -13.60
CA ALA A 9 -5.53 5.01 -14.59
C ALA A 9 -4.39 5.82 -13.99
N TYR A 10 -4.43 6.14 -12.70
CA TYR A 10 -3.37 6.85 -11.98
C TYR A 10 -2.80 6.13 -10.76
N HIS A 11 -3.23 4.91 -10.49
CA HIS A 11 -2.49 3.94 -9.67
C HIS A 11 -1.61 3.09 -10.57
N PHE A 12 -0.42 2.70 -10.09
CA PHE A 12 0.42 1.77 -10.83
C PHE A 12 -0.20 0.36 -10.82
N LEU A 13 -0.14 -0.33 -11.96
CA LEU A 13 -0.51 -1.73 -12.12
C LEU A 13 0.33 -2.33 -13.25
N PRO A 14 0.51 -3.67 -13.33
CA PRO A 14 1.22 -4.26 -14.45
C PRO A 14 0.44 -4.02 -15.75
N ALA A 15 1.15 -4.08 -16.88
CA ALA A 15 0.53 -3.99 -18.20
C ALA A 15 -0.59 -5.03 -18.40
N ALA A 16 -0.42 -6.22 -17.82
CA ALA A 16 -1.38 -7.31 -17.76
C ALA A 16 -1.05 -8.24 -16.61
N ASN A 17 -1.96 -9.16 -16.28
CA ASN A 17 -1.82 -10.25 -15.31
C ASN A 17 -1.81 -9.80 -13.84
N TRP A 18 -1.30 -10.66 -12.96
CA TRP A 18 -1.34 -10.49 -11.51
C TRP A 18 -0.11 -9.76 -10.99
N MET A 19 -0.33 -8.79 -10.11
CA MET A 19 0.68 -8.29 -9.18
C MET A 19 0.23 -8.38 -7.72
N ASN A 20 1.20 -8.45 -6.82
CA ASN A 20 1.01 -8.13 -5.41
C ASN A 20 2.10 -7.17 -4.89
N ASP A 21 2.89 -7.60 -3.92
CA ASP A 21 3.73 -6.75 -3.08
C ASP A 21 4.66 -5.85 -3.89
N PRO A 22 4.82 -4.55 -3.54
CA PRO A 22 5.96 -3.77 -3.99
C PRO A 22 7.25 -4.39 -3.47
N ASN A 23 8.25 -4.46 -4.33
CA ASN A 23 9.56 -4.99 -4.02
C ASN A 23 10.65 -4.03 -4.50
N GLY A 24 11.83 -4.19 -3.94
CA GLY A 24 13.02 -3.51 -4.42
C GLY A 24 12.90 -1.99 -4.56
N LEU A 25 12.05 -1.33 -3.76
CA LEU A 25 11.81 0.10 -3.88
C LEU A 25 13.10 0.87 -3.60
N ILE A 26 13.58 1.62 -4.58
CA ILE A 26 14.81 2.39 -4.46
C ILE A 26 14.78 3.62 -5.36
N HIS A 27 15.33 4.73 -4.86
CA HIS A 27 15.62 5.90 -5.68
C HIS A 27 17.09 5.89 -6.09
N TRP A 28 17.37 5.38 -7.29
CA TRP A 28 18.71 5.20 -7.80
C TRP A 28 19.04 6.27 -8.84
N ARG A 29 20.05 7.10 -8.55
CA ARG A 29 20.61 8.09 -9.50
C ARG A 29 19.54 8.95 -10.21
N GLY A 30 18.53 9.41 -9.47
CA GLY A 30 17.46 10.27 -9.98
C GLY A 30 16.31 9.53 -10.67
N VAL A 31 16.22 8.20 -10.51
CA VAL A 31 15.14 7.36 -11.02
C VAL A 31 14.56 6.55 -9.88
N PHE A 32 13.25 6.57 -9.73
CA PHE A 32 12.51 5.70 -8.83
C PHE A 32 12.32 4.35 -9.51
N HIS A 33 12.72 3.27 -8.84
CA HIS A 33 12.50 1.91 -9.29
C HIS A 33 11.44 1.26 -8.40
N LEU A 34 10.42 0.70 -9.05
CA LEU A 34 9.38 -0.12 -8.45
C LEU A 34 9.49 -1.52 -9.04
N PHE A 35 9.97 -2.48 -8.25
CA PHE A 35 9.78 -3.89 -8.55
C PHE A 35 8.50 -4.38 -7.87
N TYR A 36 7.98 -5.52 -8.30
CA TYR A 36 6.77 -6.07 -7.71
C TYR A 36 6.65 -7.55 -8.00
N GLN A 37 6.06 -8.29 -7.05
CA GLN A 37 5.63 -9.67 -7.27
C GLN A 37 4.71 -9.73 -8.48
N TYR A 38 5.02 -10.61 -9.43
CA TYR A 38 4.36 -10.66 -10.73
C TYR A 38 4.16 -12.09 -11.21
N ASN A 39 2.97 -12.40 -11.73
CA ASN A 39 2.76 -13.62 -12.52
C ASN A 39 2.62 -13.26 -14.01
N PRO A 40 3.61 -13.56 -14.87
CA PRO A 40 3.54 -13.28 -16.30
C PRO A 40 2.54 -14.17 -17.07
N HIS A 41 1.96 -15.19 -16.44
CA HIS A 41 1.14 -16.20 -17.11
C HIS A 41 -0.37 -16.03 -16.89
N GLY A 42 -0.80 -15.06 -16.08
CA GLY A 42 -2.21 -14.75 -15.94
C GLY A 42 -2.55 -13.92 -14.70
N ALA A 43 -3.78 -13.39 -14.68
CA ALA A 43 -4.33 -12.62 -13.58
C ALA A 43 -4.79 -13.49 -12.39
N PHE A 44 -3.87 -14.29 -11.86
CA PHE A 44 -4.04 -15.10 -10.65
C PHE A 44 -2.68 -15.37 -9.99
N HIS A 45 -2.66 -15.60 -8.69
CA HIS A 45 -1.43 -15.96 -7.97
C HIS A 45 -0.90 -17.33 -8.41
N ALA A 46 0.41 -17.44 -8.65
CA ALA A 46 1.10 -18.65 -9.08
C ALA A 46 2.61 -18.58 -8.77
N THR A 47 3.45 -19.21 -9.58
CA THR A 47 4.92 -19.08 -9.52
C THR A 47 5.33 -17.64 -9.82
N MET A 48 5.83 -16.96 -8.79
CA MET A 48 6.13 -15.53 -8.85
C MET A 48 7.45 -15.20 -9.55
N HIS A 49 7.43 -14.06 -10.21
CA HIS A 49 8.55 -13.31 -10.80
C HIS A 49 8.61 -11.92 -10.16
N TRP A 50 9.65 -11.14 -10.47
CA TRP A 50 9.63 -9.69 -10.20
C TRP A 50 9.43 -8.92 -11.50
N GLY A 51 8.31 -8.21 -11.61
CA GLY A 51 8.14 -7.16 -12.59
C GLY A 51 8.95 -5.91 -12.20
N HIS A 52 9.10 -4.98 -13.13
CA HIS A 52 9.88 -3.76 -12.93
C HIS A 52 9.23 -2.58 -13.65
N ALA A 53 9.21 -1.42 -13.00
CA ALA A 53 8.89 -0.15 -13.59
C ALA A 53 9.79 0.96 -13.04
N THR A 54 9.97 2.00 -13.86
CA THR A 54 10.76 3.19 -13.51
C THR A 54 9.92 4.45 -13.62
N SER A 55 10.26 5.46 -12.82
CA SER A 55 9.69 6.80 -12.92
C SER A 55 10.75 7.84 -12.54
N ARG A 56 10.65 9.05 -13.10
CA ARG A 56 11.48 10.20 -12.69
C ARG A 56 10.78 11.14 -11.73
N ASP A 57 9.48 10.95 -11.52
CA ASP A 57 8.62 11.89 -10.81
C ASP A 57 7.58 11.20 -9.90
N LEU A 58 7.70 9.88 -9.68
CA LEU A 58 6.76 9.03 -8.92
C LEU A 58 5.34 8.92 -9.50
N VAL A 59 5.09 9.54 -10.65
CA VAL A 59 3.77 9.67 -11.23
C VAL A 59 3.72 8.94 -12.56
N TYR A 60 4.53 9.35 -13.53
CA TYR A 60 4.56 8.73 -14.84
C TYR A 60 5.51 7.54 -14.81
N TRP A 61 4.96 6.33 -14.95
CA TRP A 61 5.69 5.08 -14.87
C TRP A 61 5.93 4.48 -16.26
N GLN A 62 7.11 3.90 -16.44
CA GLN A 62 7.47 3.13 -17.62
C GLN A 62 7.67 1.68 -17.20
N HIS A 63 7.02 0.76 -17.93
CA HIS A 63 7.26 -0.66 -17.72
C HIS A 63 8.64 -1.04 -18.27
N GLU A 64 9.38 -1.76 -17.45
CA GLU A 64 10.68 -2.33 -17.79
C GLU A 64 10.54 -3.85 -18.00
N PRO A 65 11.55 -4.52 -18.58
CA PRO A 65 11.59 -5.97 -18.63
C PRO A 65 11.46 -6.62 -17.25
N ILE A 66 10.96 -7.86 -17.21
CA ILE A 66 10.93 -8.67 -15.97
C ILE A 66 12.36 -8.75 -15.39
N ALA A 67 12.50 -8.37 -14.12
CA ALA A 67 13.79 -8.26 -13.45
C ALA A 67 14.32 -9.62 -12.99
N LEU A 68 13.46 -10.44 -12.36
CA LEU A 68 13.81 -11.76 -11.86
C LEU A 68 12.77 -12.79 -12.28
N ALA A 69 13.22 -13.95 -12.72
CA ALA A 69 12.41 -15.13 -13.02
C ALA A 69 12.93 -16.35 -12.24
N PRO A 70 12.09 -17.33 -11.85
CA PRO A 70 12.54 -18.57 -11.22
C PRO A 70 13.66 -19.27 -12.01
N THR A 71 14.70 -19.75 -11.32
CA THR A 71 15.80 -20.50 -11.96
C THR A 71 15.52 -22.00 -11.86
N PRO A 72 15.38 -22.74 -12.99
CA PRO A 72 15.16 -24.18 -12.96
C PRO A 72 16.26 -24.92 -12.19
N GLY A 73 15.86 -25.75 -11.22
CA GLY A 73 16.78 -26.49 -10.35
C GLY A 73 17.50 -25.64 -9.29
N GLY A 74 17.28 -24.32 -9.30
CA GLY A 74 17.84 -23.37 -8.35
C GLY A 74 17.04 -23.29 -7.03
N PRO A 75 17.48 -22.44 -6.09
CA PRO A 75 16.82 -22.25 -4.80
C PRO A 75 15.50 -21.47 -4.88
N ASP A 76 15.16 -20.92 -6.04
CA ASP A 76 13.94 -20.14 -6.28
C ASP A 76 13.08 -20.70 -7.43
N GLN A 77 13.30 -21.96 -7.80
CA GLN A 77 12.61 -22.61 -8.91
C GLN A 77 11.08 -22.59 -8.79
N ASP A 78 10.54 -22.53 -7.57
CA ASP A 78 9.10 -22.55 -7.30
C ASP A 78 8.54 -21.13 -7.05
N GLY A 79 9.40 -20.10 -7.07
CA GLY A 79 9.01 -18.70 -6.99
C GLY A 79 10.15 -17.78 -6.54
N VAL A 80 10.18 -16.58 -7.12
CA VAL A 80 10.98 -15.44 -6.65
C VAL A 80 10.05 -14.54 -5.83
N TRP A 81 10.07 -14.70 -4.51
CA TRP A 81 9.21 -13.96 -3.59
C TRP A 81 9.81 -12.62 -3.16
N SER A 82 9.08 -11.89 -2.30
CA SER A 82 9.31 -10.49 -1.95
C SER A 82 10.68 -10.21 -1.34
N GLY A 83 11.10 -8.95 -1.41
CA GLY A 83 12.44 -8.54 -1.04
C GLY A 83 12.74 -7.06 -1.24
N CYS A 84 14.00 -6.69 -0.99
CA CYS A 84 14.49 -5.31 -0.99
C CYS A 84 15.56 -5.08 -2.07
N ALA A 85 15.80 -3.81 -2.37
CA ALA A 85 16.91 -3.33 -3.15
C ALA A 85 17.74 -2.38 -2.28
N VAL A 86 19.07 -2.51 -2.36
CA VAL A 86 20.00 -1.64 -1.64
C VAL A 86 21.13 -1.18 -2.56
N ASP A 87 21.69 -0.01 -2.23
CA ASP A 87 22.96 0.45 -2.80
C ASP A 87 24.12 -0.15 -2.01
N ASP A 88 24.71 -1.24 -2.53
CA ASP A 88 25.90 -1.87 -1.95
C ASP A 88 27.16 -1.18 -2.49
N HIS A 89 27.48 -0.01 -1.91
CA HIS A 89 28.67 0.78 -2.25
C HIS A 89 28.82 1.09 -3.75
N GLY A 90 27.71 1.45 -4.41
CA GLY A 90 27.64 1.75 -5.84
C GLY A 90 27.15 0.60 -6.70
N VAL A 91 26.90 -0.58 -6.11
CA VAL A 91 26.38 -1.78 -6.78
C VAL A 91 24.94 -2.04 -6.32
N PRO A 92 23.93 -1.79 -7.16
CA PRO A 92 22.56 -2.19 -6.86
C PRO A 92 22.46 -3.68 -6.60
N THR A 93 21.93 -4.03 -5.43
CA THR A 93 21.83 -5.41 -4.95
C THR A 93 20.40 -5.69 -4.49
N LEU A 94 19.78 -6.75 -5.01
CA LEU A 94 18.51 -7.28 -4.52
C LEU A 94 18.77 -8.37 -3.48
N VAL A 95 17.98 -8.34 -2.41
CA VAL A 95 17.83 -9.46 -1.48
C VAL A 95 16.37 -9.88 -1.52
N TYR A 96 16.10 -11.13 -1.92
CA TYR A 96 14.75 -11.64 -2.15
C TYR A 96 14.57 -13.03 -1.54
N THR A 97 13.34 -13.45 -1.32
CA THR A 97 13.07 -14.83 -0.88
C THR A 97 13.02 -15.77 -2.07
N GLY A 98 13.94 -16.74 -2.15
CA GLY A 98 13.84 -17.87 -3.06
C GLY A 98 12.96 -18.97 -2.48
N VAL A 99 12.06 -19.52 -3.29
CA VAL A 99 11.19 -20.63 -2.90
C VAL A 99 11.57 -21.92 -3.63
N ARG A 100 11.78 -22.97 -2.83
CA ARG A 100 11.98 -24.35 -3.30
C ARG A 100 11.28 -25.35 -2.38
N GLY A 101 10.23 -25.98 -2.88
CA GLY A 101 9.34 -26.81 -2.07
C GLY A 101 8.75 -25.99 -0.93
N THR A 102 9.04 -26.38 0.31
CA THR A 102 8.63 -25.62 1.51
C THR A 102 9.67 -24.62 1.99
N ALA A 103 10.90 -24.67 1.46
CA ALA A 103 11.97 -23.77 1.90
C ALA A 103 11.74 -22.36 1.33
N GLN A 104 11.83 -21.37 2.21
CA GLN A 104 11.83 -19.95 1.90
C GLN A 104 13.13 -19.38 2.46
N LEU A 105 14.05 -18.97 1.59
CA LEU A 105 15.41 -18.61 2.01
C LEU A 105 15.90 -17.37 1.26
N PRO A 106 16.69 -16.49 1.90
CA PRO A 106 17.19 -15.29 1.25
C PRO A 106 18.17 -15.64 0.13
N CYS A 107 17.96 -15.01 -1.01
CA CYS A 107 18.79 -15.07 -2.20
C CYS A 107 19.21 -13.63 -2.58
N VAL A 108 20.33 -13.52 -3.28
CA VAL A 108 20.94 -12.26 -3.70
C VAL A 108 21.06 -12.19 -5.22
N ALA A 109 20.83 -11.02 -5.79
CA ALA A 109 21.17 -10.71 -7.18
C ALA A 109 21.78 -9.31 -7.29
N VAL A 110 22.69 -9.11 -8.24
CA VAL A 110 23.38 -7.83 -8.46
C VAL A 110 23.13 -7.30 -9.87
N SER A 111 23.09 -5.98 -10.02
CA SER A 111 23.01 -5.31 -11.31
C SER A 111 24.20 -4.37 -11.51
N HIS A 112 24.68 -4.29 -12.76
CA HIS A 112 25.76 -3.40 -13.17
C HIS A 112 25.35 -2.43 -14.29
N ASP A 113 24.08 -2.44 -14.68
CA ASP A 113 23.54 -1.73 -15.85
C ASP A 113 22.31 -0.90 -15.50
N ALA A 114 22.38 -0.16 -14.39
CA ALA A 114 21.30 0.70 -13.91
C ALA A 114 19.99 -0.05 -13.59
N LEU A 115 20.11 -1.23 -12.98
CA LEU A 115 19.00 -2.05 -12.46
C LEU A 115 18.10 -2.67 -13.55
N HIS A 116 18.59 -2.76 -14.80
CA HIS A 116 17.83 -3.38 -15.89
C HIS A 116 18.06 -4.89 -16.00
N THR A 117 19.28 -5.37 -15.74
CA THR A 117 19.58 -6.81 -15.71
C THR A 117 20.22 -7.23 -14.39
N TRP A 118 19.97 -8.48 -14.02
CA TRP A 118 20.32 -9.04 -12.72
C TRP A 118 21.10 -10.35 -12.88
N THR A 119 22.23 -10.45 -12.21
CA THR A 119 23.00 -11.68 -12.04
C THR A 119 22.74 -12.23 -10.64
N LYS A 120 22.06 -13.37 -10.55
CA LYS A 120 21.85 -14.07 -9.28
C LYS A 120 23.18 -14.63 -8.77
N ASP A 121 23.40 -14.51 -7.47
CA ASP A 121 24.57 -15.08 -6.81
C ASP A 121 24.61 -16.60 -6.98
N ALA A 122 25.79 -17.15 -7.24
CA ALA A 122 25.99 -18.58 -7.43
C ALA A 122 25.90 -19.35 -6.10
N ASP A 123 26.15 -18.68 -4.98
CA ASP A 123 26.09 -19.25 -3.63
C ASP A 123 24.68 -19.14 -3.02
N ASN A 124 23.67 -18.78 -3.80
CA ASN A 124 22.28 -18.74 -3.33
C ASN A 124 21.77 -20.14 -2.91
N PRO A 125 21.00 -20.23 -1.81
CA PRO A 125 20.59 -19.14 -0.91
C PRO A 125 21.71 -18.77 0.07
N VAL A 126 21.81 -17.48 0.42
CA VAL A 126 22.88 -16.94 1.28
C VAL A 126 22.73 -17.28 2.77
N ILE A 127 21.56 -17.82 3.15
CA ILE A 127 21.33 -18.48 4.44
C ILE A 127 20.79 -19.88 4.15
N ALA A 128 21.49 -20.91 4.62
CA ALA A 128 21.19 -22.29 4.28
C ALA A 128 19.93 -22.85 4.97
N ALA A 129 19.63 -22.37 6.18
CA ALA A 129 18.44 -22.76 6.94
C ALA A 129 18.11 -21.72 8.03
N PRO A 130 16.84 -21.58 8.42
CA PRO A 130 16.46 -20.79 9.59
C PRO A 130 17.03 -21.41 10.89
N PRO A 131 17.32 -20.61 11.92
CA PRO A 131 17.64 -21.11 13.25
C PRO A 131 16.49 -21.98 13.79
N ALA A 132 16.82 -22.97 14.62
CA ALA A 132 15.88 -24.02 15.05
C ALA A 132 14.59 -23.54 15.76
N GLU A 133 14.56 -22.28 16.23
CA GLU A 133 13.38 -21.70 16.88
C GLU A 133 12.33 -21.14 15.88
N TYR A 134 12.69 -21.01 14.60
CA TYR A 134 11.81 -20.50 13.53
C TYR A 134 11.27 -21.63 12.67
N ALA A 135 10.07 -21.43 12.12
CA ALA A 135 9.51 -22.38 11.16
C ALA A 135 10.23 -22.31 9.81
N THR A 136 10.50 -23.47 9.21
CA THR A 136 11.27 -23.57 7.95
C THR A 136 10.48 -23.12 6.72
N ASN A 137 9.15 -23.10 6.81
CA ASN A 137 8.22 -22.74 5.75
C ASN A 137 7.57 -21.36 5.95
N GLU A 138 8.03 -20.60 6.95
CA GLU A 138 7.56 -19.24 7.24
C GLU A 138 8.79 -18.38 7.56
N PHE A 139 9.64 -18.17 6.56
CA PHE A 139 10.92 -17.47 6.70
C PHE A 139 11.19 -16.65 5.43
N ARG A 140 10.54 -15.50 5.33
CA ARG A 140 10.48 -14.73 4.08
C ARG A 140 10.35 -13.25 4.34
N ASP A 141 10.55 -12.51 3.27
CA ASP A 141 10.44 -11.06 3.19
C ASP A 141 11.45 -10.38 4.10
N HIS A 142 12.19 -9.46 3.51
CA HIS A 142 13.36 -8.88 4.14
C HIS A 142 13.13 -7.40 4.42
N THR A 143 13.79 -6.89 5.45
CA THR A 143 14.13 -5.49 5.57
C THR A 143 15.65 -5.40 5.71
N ILE A 144 16.28 -4.58 4.88
CA ILE A 144 17.75 -4.44 4.83
C ILE A 144 18.12 -3.00 5.12
N TRP A 145 19.06 -2.78 6.03
CA TRP A 145 19.61 -1.45 6.28
C TRP A 145 21.10 -1.49 6.58
N LEU A 146 21.78 -0.38 6.29
CA LEU A 146 23.18 -0.17 6.61
C LEU A 146 23.27 0.71 7.87
N GLN A 147 23.98 0.25 8.88
CA GLN A 147 24.24 1.01 10.10
C GLN A 147 25.68 0.79 10.55
N ASP A 148 26.40 1.88 10.81
CA ASP A 148 27.78 1.86 11.30
C ASP A 148 28.74 0.99 10.46
N GLY A 149 28.53 0.97 9.13
CA GLY A 149 29.33 0.18 8.18
C GLY A 149 29.03 -1.32 8.16
N MET A 150 27.93 -1.74 8.80
CA MET A 150 27.46 -3.12 8.85
C MET A 150 26.06 -3.23 8.23
N TRP A 151 25.85 -4.21 7.37
CA TRP A 151 24.53 -4.53 6.85
C TRP A 151 23.75 -5.33 7.89
N TYR A 152 22.47 -5.02 8.02
CA TYR A 152 21.53 -5.75 8.85
C TYR A 152 20.38 -6.26 7.99
N MET A 153 19.88 -7.46 8.33
CA MET A 153 18.70 -8.06 7.71
C MET A 153 17.71 -8.47 8.79
N GLY A 154 16.49 -7.93 8.70
CA GLY A 154 15.31 -8.46 9.37
C GLY A 154 14.56 -9.42 8.43
N ILE A 155 14.15 -10.60 8.90
CA ILE A 155 13.36 -11.56 8.11
C ILE A 155 12.05 -11.86 8.83
N GLY A 156 10.93 -11.74 8.11
CA GLY A 156 9.60 -12.06 8.61
C GLY A 156 9.47 -13.56 8.88
N SER A 157 9.01 -13.91 10.08
CA SER A 157 8.90 -15.32 10.46
C SER A 157 7.87 -15.56 11.58
N THR A 158 7.81 -16.82 12.02
CA THR A 158 7.08 -17.27 13.20
C THR A 158 8.01 -18.04 14.13
N ILE A 159 7.81 -17.87 15.44
CA ILE A 159 8.47 -18.70 16.45
C ILE A 159 7.47 -19.73 16.95
N ARG A 160 7.81 -21.01 16.75
CA ARG A 160 6.99 -22.18 17.15
C ARG A 160 5.56 -22.16 16.60
N ASP A 161 5.32 -21.50 15.47
CA ASP A 161 3.99 -21.32 14.85
C ASP A 161 2.96 -20.58 15.73
N GLU A 162 3.42 -19.92 16.81
CA GLU A 162 2.55 -19.28 17.80
C GLU A 162 2.52 -17.76 17.68
N VAL A 163 3.67 -17.14 17.39
CA VAL A 163 3.83 -15.68 17.40
C VAL A 163 4.65 -15.20 16.20
N GLY A 164 4.13 -14.18 15.52
CA GLY A 164 4.88 -13.46 14.49
C GLY A 164 6.12 -12.80 15.06
N CYS A 165 7.19 -12.75 14.27
CA CYS A 165 8.47 -12.21 14.72
C CYS A 165 9.31 -11.73 13.54
N VAL A 166 10.42 -11.04 13.86
CA VAL A 166 11.46 -10.69 12.90
C VAL A 166 12.80 -11.25 13.38
N ALA A 167 13.40 -12.16 12.63
CA ALA A 167 14.76 -12.66 12.88
C ALA A 167 15.78 -11.60 12.45
N LEU A 168 16.87 -11.43 13.21
CA LEU A 168 17.90 -10.42 12.92
C LEU A 168 19.24 -11.08 12.56
N TYR A 169 19.84 -10.58 11.49
CA TYR A 169 21.18 -10.93 11.06
C TYR A 169 22.02 -9.68 10.80
N ARG A 170 23.34 -9.85 10.81
CA ARG A 170 24.29 -8.86 10.30
C ARG A 170 25.27 -9.45 9.28
N SER A 171 25.80 -8.60 8.41
CA SER A 171 26.77 -8.98 7.38
C SER A 171 27.69 -7.82 7.01
N HIS A 172 28.92 -8.13 6.65
CA HIS A 172 29.83 -7.17 6.02
C HIS A 172 29.61 -7.02 4.52
N ASP A 173 29.02 -8.03 3.88
CA ASP A 173 29.06 -8.18 2.43
C ASP A 173 27.71 -8.59 1.83
N LEU A 174 26.61 -8.67 2.58
CA LEU A 174 25.29 -9.17 2.15
C LEU A 174 25.23 -10.66 1.76
N ARG A 175 26.34 -11.41 1.82
CA ARG A 175 26.41 -12.83 1.42
C ARG A 175 26.64 -13.72 2.63
N ARG A 176 27.46 -13.29 3.59
CA ARG A 176 27.76 -14.03 4.82
C ARG A 176 27.03 -13.39 6.00
N TRP A 177 26.03 -14.10 6.52
CA TRP A 177 25.15 -13.59 7.57
C TRP A 177 25.42 -14.25 8.92
N GLU A 178 25.60 -13.43 9.95
CA GLU A 178 25.65 -13.85 11.35
C GLU A 178 24.29 -13.62 12.01
N TYR A 179 23.70 -14.66 12.58
CA TYR A 179 22.45 -14.57 13.34
C TYR A 179 22.67 -13.89 14.69
N LEU A 180 21.88 -12.86 15.00
CA LEU A 180 22.00 -12.08 16.24
C LEU A 180 20.90 -12.39 17.26
N GLY A 181 19.88 -13.14 16.87
CA GLY A 181 18.66 -13.31 17.68
C GLY A 181 17.43 -12.72 17.00
N PRO A 182 16.27 -12.75 17.66
CA PRO A 182 15.09 -12.03 17.21
C PRO A 182 15.30 -10.52 17.40
N LEU A 183 15.04 -9.72 16.35
CA LEU A 183 14.90 -8.26 16.46
C LEU A 183 13.77 -7.94 17.42
N VAL A 184 12.63 -8.60 17.20
CA VAL A 184 11.41 -8.47 18.00
C VAL A 184 10.59 -9.75 17.90
N ARG A 185 9.84 -10.04 18.97
CA ARG A 185 8.80 -11.07 19.01
C ARG A 185 7.48 -10.38 19.26
N GLY A 186 6.47 -10.70 18.46
CA GLY A 186 5.11 -10.23 18.70
C GLY A 186 4.47 -10.95 19.87
N ASP A 187 3.20 -10.60 20.10
CA ASP A 187 2.28 -11.37 20.91
C ASP A 187 1.20 -12.01 20.02
N PRO A 188 0.46 -13.03 20.50
CA PRO A 188 -0.54 -13.72 19.68
C PRO A 188 -1.65 -12.82 19.11
N SER A 189 -1.93 -11.65 19.71
CA SER A 189 -2.93 -10.70 19.19
C SER A 189 -2.44 -9.92 17.97
N LEU A 190 -1.14 -9.99 17.66
CA LEU A 190 -0.51 -9.38 16.49
C LEU A 190 -0.23 -10.40 15.38
N GLY A 191 -0.76 -11.62 15.48
CA GLY A 191 -0.73 -12.62 14.43
C GLY A 191 0.35 -13.67 14.64
N THR A 192 0.23 -14.77 13.92
CA THR A 192 1.11 -15.93 14.07
C THR A 192 2.31 -15.87 13.13
N ILE A 193 2.21 -15.13 12.01
CA ILE A 193 3.28 -14.89 11.04
C ILE A 193 3.28 -13.41 10.69
N TRP A 194 4.47 -12.81 10.56
CA TRP A 194 4.65 -11.46 10.08
C TRP A 194 5.30 -11.47 8.70
N GLU A 195 4.57 -11.00 7.70
CA GLU A 195 5.07 -10.80 6.33
C GLU A 195 5.56 -9.36 6.15
N CYS A 196 6.40 -9.17 5.14
CA CYS A 196 6.87 -7.85 4.68
C CYS A 196 7.30 -6.92 5.82
N PRO A 197 8.27 -7.32 6.68
CA PRO A 197 8.81 -6.39 7.67
C PRO A 197 9.47 -5.21 6.95
N ASP A 198 9.26 -4.01 7.47
CA ASP A 198 9.98 -2.81 7.06
C ASP A 198 10.41 -2.03 8.31
N PHE A 199 11.71 -1.93 8.54
CA PHE A 199 12.28 -1.42 9.78
C PHE A 199 13.18 -0.21 9.53
N PHE A 200 12.88 0.92 10.17
CA PHE A 200 13.62 2.15 9.95
C PHE A 200 13.48 3.16 11.09
N ALA A 201 14.43 4.09 11.17
CA ALA A 201 14.33 5.26 12.03
C ALA A 201 13.45 6.35 11.38
N LEU A 202 12.57 6.97 12.18
CA LEU A 202 11.76 8.12 11.78
C LEU A 202 11.53 9.02 13.00
N ALA A 203 11.78 10.33 12.85
CA ALA A 203 11.60 11.36 13.89
C ALA A 203 12.05 10.94 15.31
N GLY A 204 13.26 10.37 15.41
CA GLY A 204 13.87 9.99 16.70
C GLY A 204 13.38 8.69 17.32
N ARG A 205 12.51 7.92 16.65
CA ARG A 205 12.11 6.57 17.06
C ARG A 205 12.42 5.56 15.95
N HIS A 206 12.30 4.29 16.27
CA HIS A 206 12.29 3.22 15.26
C HIS A 206 10.85 2.78 15.01
N ILE A 207 10.56 2.47 13.76
CA ILE A 207 9.28 1.96 13.28
C ILE A 207 9.53 0.58 12.68
N LEU A 208 8.67 -0.37 13.01
CA LEU A 208 8.53 -1.64 12.32
C LEU A 208 7.13 -1.70 11.72
N ILE A 209 7.02 -1.80 10.40
CA ILE A 209 5.78 -2.13 9.71
C ILE A 209 5.79 -3.63 9.40
N VAL A 210 4.67 -4.32 9.64
CA VAL A 210 4.50 -5.73 9.29
C VAL A 210 3.08 -5.99 8.80
N SER A 211 2.95 -7.04 7.99
CA SER A 211 1.68 -7.54 7.46
C SER A 211 1.32 -8.87 8.14
N PRO A 212 0.61 -8.84 9.28
CA PRO A 212 0.34 -10.05 10.05
C PRO A 212 -0.75 -10.96 9.46
N LEU A 213 -0.45 -12.26 9.45
CA LEU A 213 -1.41 -13.33 9.21
C LEU A 213 -1.96 -13.90 10.54
N PRO A 214 -3.22 -14.36 10.58
CA PRO A 214 -4.21 -14.42 9.49
C PRO A 214 -5.05 -13.14 9.32
N PHE A 215 -4.71 -12.05 10.00
CA PHE A 215 -5.57 -10.86 10.08
C PHE A 215 -5.70 -10.09 8.76
N ARG A 216 -4.72 -10.22 7.85
CA ARG A 216 -4.69 -9.52 6.54
C ARG A 216 -4.92 -8.01 6.68
N ARG A 217 -4.29 -7.42 7.69
CA ARG A 217 -4.16 -5.97 7.91
C ARG A 217 -2.69 -5.61 7.95
N VAL A 218 -2.37 -4.32 7.91
CA VAL A 218 -1.00 -3.83 8.06
C VAL A 218 -0.89 -3.03 9.34
N ILE A 219 0.02 -3.41 10.22
CA ILE A 219 0.27 -2.70 11.46
C ILE A 219 1.64 -2.05 11.44
N TYR A 220 1.80 -0.97 12.20
CA TYR A 220 3.10 -0.43 12.55
C TYR A 220 3.27 -0.44 14.07
N LEU A 221 4.50 -0.72 14.48
CA LEU A 221 4.98 -0.60 15.84
C LEU A 221 5.99 0.55 15.88
N SER A 222 5.89 1.45 16.85
CA SER A 222 6.92 2.47 17.08
C SER A 222 7.50 2.35 18.48
N GLY A 223 8.81 2.58 18.61
CA GLY A 223 9.52 2.37 19.87
C GLY A 223 11.03 2.59 19.79
N ARG A 224 11.76 1.89 20.66
CA ARG A 224 13.21 2.04 20.83
C ARG A 224 13.96 0.84 20.26
N TYR A 225 15.08 1.10 19.60
CA TYR A 225 16.00 0.08 19.11
C TYR A 225 17.37 0.31 19.74
N ALA A 226 17.85 -0.69 20.48
CA ALA A 226 19.15 -0.67 21.13
C ALA A 226 19.64 -2.11 21.31
N ASP A 227 20.96 -2.31 21.30
CA ASP A 227 21.58 -3.63 21.53
C ASP A 227 20.97 -4.75 20.67
N HIS A 228 20.66 -4.41 19.41
CA HIS A 228 20.07 -5.31 18.41
C HIS A 228 18.68 -5.85 18.78
N ARG A 229 17.94 -5.15 19.65
CA ARG A 229 16.56 -5.46 20.01
C ARG A 229 15.65 -4.26 19.83
N PHE A 230 14.45 -4.51 19.32
CA PHE A 230 13.40 -3.51 19.18
C PHE A 230 12.33 -3.71 20.26
N GLU A 231 12.14 -2.68 21.09
CA GLU A 231 11.09 -2.60 22.11
C GLU A 231 9.96 -1.71 21.57
N ALA A 232 8.84 -2.33 21.22
CA ALA A 232 7.65 -1.63 20.76
C ALA A 232 6.94 -0.94 21.94
N GLU A 233 6.61 0.34 21.78
CA GLU A 233 5.94 1.17 22.80
C GLU A 233 4.54 1.58 22.37
N PHE A 234 4.30 1.63 21.06
CA PHE A 234 3.03 2.00 20.45
C PHE A 234 2.74 1.08 19.27
N SER A 235 1.46 0.79 19.02
CA SER A 235 0.98 0.02 17.88
C SER A 235 -0.21 0.73 17.24
N GLY A 236 -0.25 0.74 15.91
CA GLY A 236 -1.37 1.27 15.14
C GLY A 236 -1.53 0.54 13.82
N GLU A 237 -2.65 0.79 13.14
CA GLU A 237 -2.89 0.28 11.80
C GLU A 237 -2.37 1.29 10.78
N VAL A 238 -1.69 0.79 9.73
CA VAL A 238 -1.19 1.64 8.64
C VAL A 238 -2.34 2.07 7.73
N ASP A 239 -3.29 1.18 7.45
CA ASP A 239 -4.40 1.46 6.56
C ASP A 239 -5.65 0.65 6.96
N PRO A 240 -6.68 1.29 7.55
CA PRO A 240 -7.90 0.62 8.00
C PRO A 240 -8.93 0.36 6.88
N GLY A 241 -8.57 0.60 5.61
CA GLY A 241 -9.44 0.43 4.45
C GLY A 241 -9.59 -1.04 4.03
N GLY A 242 -8.68 -1.90 4.47
CA GLY A 242 -8.75 -3.34 4.28
C GLY A 242 -8.48 -3.84 2.86
N SER A 243 -8.07 -2.96 1.94
CA SER A 243 -7.52 -3.36 0.63
C SER A 243 -5.99 -3.23 0.56
N PHE A 244 -5.37 -2.48 1.47
CA PHE A 244 -3.92 -2.22 1.49
C PHE A 244 -3.16 -3.32 2.24
N TYR A 245 -2.10 -3.86 1.63
CA TYR A 245 -1.28 -4.93 2.19
C TYR A 245 0.18 -4.86 1.73
N ALA A 246 1.07 -5.57 2.42
CA ALA A 246 2.47 -5.77 2.05
C ALA A 246 3.25 -4.50 1.64
N PRO A 247 3.19 -3.39 2.42
CA PRO A 247 3.91 -2.20 2.03
C PRO A 247 5.42 -2.38 2.11
N GLN A 248 6.11 -1.57 1.31
CA GLN A 248 7.54 -1.33 1.44
C GLN A 248 7.77 0.17 1.38
N SER A 249 8.75 0.67 2.14
CA SER A 249 9.19 2.05 2.09
C SER A 249 10.66 2.21 1.70
N PHE A 250 11.00 3.38 1.18
CA PHE A 250 12.36 3.75 0.81
C PHE A 250 12.59 5.23 1.09
N VAL A 251 13.86 5.64 1.07
CA VAL A 251 14.24 7.05 1.21
C VAL A 251 14.66 7.60 -0.15
N ASP A 252 14.09 8.73 -0.55
CA ASP A 252 14.47 9.39 -1.79
C ASP A 252 15.70 10.31 -1.60
N ALA A 253 16.13 10.96 -2.69
CA ALA A 253 17.30 11.85 -2.64
C ALA A 253 17.06 13.14 -1.82
N ALA A 254 15.79 13.47 -1.51
CA ALA A 254 15.42 14.58 -0.66
C ALA A 254 15.31 14.17 0.82
N GLY A 255 15.60 12.91 1.16
CA GLY A 255 15.49 12.39 2.52
C GLY A 255 14.05 12.10 2.96
N ARG A 256 13.09 12.10 2.04
CA ARG A 256 11.69 11.75 2.33
C ARG A 256 11.56 10.24 2.37
N ARG A 257 10.89 9.72 3.39
CA ARG A 257 10.48 8.31 3.41
C ARG A 257 9.15 8.15 2.69
N ILE A 258 9.13 7.34 1.64
CA ILE A 258 7.98 7.13 0.77
C ILE A 258 7.59 5.66 0.83
N MET A 259 6.30 5.40 0.99
CA MET A 259 5.73 4.07 1.10
C MET A 259 4.74 3.82 -0.03
N LEU A 260 4.80 2.62 -0.59
CA LEU A 260 3.81 2.06 -1.50
C LEU A 260 3.33 0.75 -0.88
N GLY A 261 2.06 0.41 -1.08
CA GLY A 261 1.51 -0.89 -0.69
C GLY A 261 0.68 -1.50 -1.81
N TRP A 262 0.50 -2.81 -1.74
CA TRP A 262 -0.36 -3.53 -2.66
C TRP A 262 -1.83 -3.30 -2.30
N LEU A 263 -2.62 -2.86 -3.28
CA LEU A 263 -4.08 -2.82 -3.21
C LEU A 263 -4.64 -4.14 -3.74
N ALA A 264 -4.91 -5.04 -2.80
CA ALA A 264 -5.43 -6.37 -3.07
C ALA A 264 -6.73 -6.32 -3.89
N GLU A 265 -6.77 -7.15 -4.92
CA GLU A 265 -7.96 -7.33 -5.75
C GLU A 265 -9.03 -8.09 -4.97
N GLU A 266 -10.25 -7.55 -4.94
CA GLU A 266 -11.38 -8.12 -4.19
C GLU A 266 -12.35 -8.88 -5.11
N ARG A 267 -12.20 -8.77 -6.45
CA ARG A 267 -12.97 -9.60 -7.41
C ARG A 267 -12.60 -11.08 -7.31
N SER A 268 -13.53 -11.95 -7.69
CA SER A 268 -13.31 -13.40 -7.79
C SER A 268 -12.17 -13.73 -8.77
N VAL A 269 -11.47 -14.86 -8.57
CA VAL A 269 -10.38 -15.29 -9.47
C VAL A 269 -10.86 -15.42 -10.93
N ALA A 270 -12.12 -15.82 -11.14
CA ALA A 270 -12.71 -15.88 -12.48
C ALA A 270 -12.83 -14.48 -13.11
N ALA A 271 -13.32 -13.50 -12.35
CA ALA A 271 -13.42 -12.12 -12.79
C ALA A 271 -12.05 -11.47 -13.04
N GLN A 272 -11.03 -11.78 -12.22
CA GLN A 272 -9.65 -11.34 -12.44
C GLN A 272 -9.09 -11.89 -13.77
N ARG A 273 -9.26 -13.19 -14.02
CA ARG A 273 -8.87 -13.83 -15.29
C ARG A 273 -9.58 -13.20 -16.49
N ALA A 274 -10.87 -12.92 -16.36
CA ALA A 274 -11.66 -12.29 -17.42
C ALA A 274 -11.21 -10.84 -17.69
N ALA A 275 -10.90 -10.08 -16.63
CA ALA A 275 -10.34 -8.74 -16.75
C ALA A 275 -8.93 -8.73 -17.33
N GLY A 276 -8.17 -9.81 -17.15
CA GLY A 276 -6.79 -9.93 -17.63
C GLY A 276 -5.77 -9.18 -16.77
N TRP A 277 -6.17 -8.65 -15.61
CA TRP A 277 -5.29 -8.02 -14.63
C TRP A 277 -5.78 -8.23 -13.20
N SER A 278 -4.88 -8.14 -12.22
CA SER A 278 -5.20 -8.20 -10.80
C SER A 278 -4.15 -7.48 -9.96
N GLY A 279 -4.60 -6.72 -8.98
CA GLY A 279 -3.76 -5.91 -8.10
C GLY A 279 -3.39 -4.55 -8.70
N ALA A 280 -3.17 -3.58 -7.80
CA ALA A 280 -2.61 -2.26 -8.11
C ALA A 280 -1.71 -1.84 -6.94
N MET A 281 -0.86 -0.84 -7.13
CA MET A 281 -0.15 -0.17 -6.05
C MET A 281 -0.99 0.98 -5.51
N SER A 282 -0.86 1.27 -4.22
CA SER A 282 -1.40 2.48 -3.63
C SER A 282 -0.76 3.73 -4.25
N LEU A 283 -1.36 4.88 -3.99
CA LEU A 283 -0.67 6.15 -4.14
C LEU A 283 0.62 6.15 -3.30
N PRO A 284 1.70 6.81 -3.77
CA PRO A 284 2.90 7.01 -2.97
C PRO A 284 2.58 7.88 -1.75
N ARG A 285 2.89 7.38 -0.55
CA ARG A 285 2.59 8.02 0.74
C ARG A 285 3.88 8.47 1.41
N LEU A 286 4.00 9.76 1.72
CA LEU A 286 5.09 10.26 2.54
C LEU A 286 4.81 9.93 4.00
N LEU A 287 5.83 9.39 4.68
CA LEU A 287 5.75 9.04 6.09
C LEU A 287 6.35 10.14 6.96
N SER A 288 5.59 10.53 7.97
CA SER A 288 6.05 11.35 9.10
C SER A 288 5.47 10.78 10.40
N MET A 289 5.77 11.39 11.54
CA MET A 289 5.31 10.89 12.83
C MET A 289 4.95 12.04 13.76
N ARG A 290 3.87 11.86 14.52
CA ARG A 290 3.51 12.75 15.62
C ARG A 290 4.40 12.51 16.85
N PRO A 291 4.54 13.49 17.76
CA PRO A 291 5.33 13.31 18.98
C PRO A 291 4.90 12.11 19.85
N ASP A 292 3.62 11.75 19.81
CA ASP A 292 3.04 10.63 20.54
C ASP A 292 3.39 9.24 19.95
N GLY A 293 4.05 9.18 18.80
CA GLY A 293 4.43 7.93 18.13
C GLY A 293 3.46 7.48 17.04
N THR A 294 2.40 8.26 16.76
CA THR A 294 1.43 7.98 15.70
C THR A 294 2.04 8.25 14.32
N LEU A 295 1.99 7.25 13.43
CA LEU A 295 2.38 7.38 12.03
C LEU A 295 1.42 8.32 11.29
N VAL A 296 1.98 9.26 10.53
CA VAL A 296 1.24 10.18 9.66
C VAL A 296 1.62 9.89 8.22
N GLN A 297 0.61 9.80 7.37
CA GLN A 297 0.77 9.55 5.95
C GLN A 297 0.14 10.70 5.17
N THR A 298 0.86 11.24 4.19
CA THR A 298 0.33 12.25 3.26
C THR A 298 0.58 11.81 1.82
N PRO A 299 -0.37 11.99 0.88
CA PRO A 299 -0.14 11.68 -0.53
C PRO A 299 1.04 12.47 -1.09
N ALA A 300 1.79 11.88 -2.00
CA ALA A 300 2.92 12.56 -2.64
C ALA A 300 2.46 13.82 -3.38
N PRO A 301 3.10 14.99 -3.16
CA PRO A 301 2.73 16.22 -3.85
C PRO A 301 2.93 16.14 -5.37
N GLU A 302 3.74 15.21 -5.85
CA GLU A 302 3.95 14.93 -7.27
C GLU A 302 2.64 14.58 -7.99
N LEU A 303 1.66 13.97 -7.30
CA LEU A 303 0.34 13.64 -7.85
C LEU A 303 -0.42 14.87 -8.36
N GLN A 304 -0.11 16.08 -7.88
CA GLN A 304 -0.73 17.32 -8.35
C GLN A 304 -0.50 17.57 -9.84
N GLN A 305 0.54 16.98 -10.43
CA GLN A 305 0.83 17.04 -11.86
C GLN A 305 -0.26 16.37 -12.72
N LEU A 306 -1.08 15.49 -12.13
CA LEU A 306 -2.18 14.83 -12.81
C LEU A 306 -3.45 15.68 -12.88
N ARG A 307 -3.54 16.75 -12.10
CA ARG A 307 -4.73 17.61 -12.07
C ARG A 307 -4.96 18.27 -13.43
N ARG A 308 -6.22 18.27 -13.88
CA ARG A 308 -6.68 18.88 -15.12
C ARG A 308 -7.78 19.88 -14.82
N GLU A 309 -8.97 19.68 -15.38
CA GLU A 309 -10.13 20.52 -15.13
C GLU A 309 -10.39 20.63 -13.62
N HIS A 310 -10.63 21.85 -13.15
CA HIS A 310 -10.81 22.18 -11.74
C HIS A 310 -12.19 22.75 -11.53
N TRP A 311 -12.89 22.21 -10.53
CA TRP A 311 -14.14 22.75 -10.02
C TRP A 311 -13.95 23.18 -8.58
N TYR A 312 -14.56 24.31 -8.24
CA TYR A 312 -14.50 24.88 -6.91
C TYR A 312 -15.90 25.23 -6.40
N VAL A 313 -16.18 24.82 -5.17
CA VAL A 313 -17.42 25.12 -4.45
C VAL A 313 -17.06 25.68 -3.08
N THR A 314 -17.77 26.73 -2.66
CA THR A 314 -17.58 27.34 -1.34
C THR A 314 -18.93 27.71 -0.75
N GLY A 315 -19.06 27.55 0.57
CA GLY A 315 -20.24 27.98 1.32
C GLY A 315 -21.55 27.30 0.91
N LEU A 316 -21.51 25.99 0.65
CA LEU A 316 -22.70 25.22 0.23
C LEU A 316 -23.37 24.55 1.45
N ALA A 317 -24.65 24.84 1.64
CA ALA A 317 -25.49 24.12 2.60
C ALA A 317 -25.70 22.67 2.13
N ILE A 318 -25.51 21.71 3.04
CA ILE A 318 -25.83 20.30 2.80
C ILE A 318 -27.06 19.96 3.64
N GLU A 319 -28.23 20.01 3.01
CA GLU A 319 -29.50 19.65 3.65
C GLU A 319 -29.51 18.15 4.00
N ALA A 320 -29.98 17.83 5.21
CA ALA A 320 -30.09 16.45 5.68
C ALA A 320 -30.92 15.58 4.70
N GLY A 321 -30.35 14.46 4.26
CA GLY A 321 -31.00 13.53 3.32
C GLY A 321 -30.97 13.95 1.85
N ALA A 322 -30.48 15.15 1.51
CA ALA A 322 -30.35 15.56 0.12
C ALA A 322 -29.25 14.76 -0.61
N ARG A 323 -29.38 14.73 -1.95
CA ARG A 323 -28.42 14.13 -2.89
C ARG A 323 -28.17 15.06 -4.09
N ALA A 324 -27.95 16.34 -3.79
CA ALA A 324 -27.64 17.33 -4.82
C ALA A 324 -26.22 17.09 -5.38
N PRO A 325 -26.05 16.88 -6.69
CA PRO A 325 -24.75 16.63 -7.28
C PRO A 325 -23.90 17.91 -7.35
N LEU A 326 -22.59 17.76 -7.19
CA LEU A 326 -21.63 18.79 -7.60
C LEU A 326 -21.51 18.84 -9.12
N ALA A 327 -20.93 19.92 -9.64
CA ALA A 327 -20.55 20.01 -11.05
C ALA A 327 -19.43 19.02 -11.40
N ALA A 328 -18.54 18.73 -10.44
CA ALA A 328 -17.51 17.70 -10.60
C ALA A 328 -18.15 16.30 -10.65
N ALA A 329 -17.84 15.56 -11.71
CA ALA A 329 -18.28 14.19 -11.91
C ALA A 329 -17.22 13.42 -12.72
N GLY A 330 -17.08 12.14 -12.46
CA GLY A 330 -16.12 11.28 -13.15
C GLY A 330 -15.78 10.02 -12.37
N ASP A 331 -14.95 9.18 -12.97
CA ASP A 331 -14.34 7.99 -12.35
C ASP A 331 -12.83 8.19 -12.09
N GLN A 332 -12.29 9.38 -12.38
CA GLN A 332 -10.90 9.78 -12.15
C GLN A 332 -10.84 11.18 -11.52
N ILE A 333 -11.00 11.27 -10.20
CA ILE A 333 -11.20 12.55 -9.50
C ILE A 333 -10.30 12.62 -8.25
N GLU A 334 -9.66 13.76 -8.03
CA GLU A 334 -9.20 14.17 -6.70
C GLU A 334 -10.19 15.19 -6.15
N LEU A 335 -10.69 14.98 -4.94
CA LEU A 335 -11.57 15.91 -4.23
C LEU A 335 -10.93 16.31 -2.89
N ARG A 336 -10.85 17.60 -2.60
CA ARG A 336 -10.39 18.16 -1.31
C ARG A 336 -11.49 19.01 -0.71
N ALA A 337 -11.98 18.64 0.46
CA ALA A 337 -13.15 19.26 1.07
C ALA A 337 -12.96 19.55 2.55
N ASN A 338 -13.50 20.67 3.00
CA ASN A 338 -13.68 21.00 4.42
C ASN A 338 -15.17 21.10 4.72
N ILE A 339 -15.66 20.25 5.62
CA ILE A 339 -17.08 20.19 6.00
C ILE A 339 -17.20 20.59 7.47
N ASP A 340 -18.04 21.56 7.75
CA ASP A 340 -18.52 21.83 9.09
C ASP A 340 -19.63 20.83 9.44
N VAL A 341 -19.33 19.98 10.42
CA VAL A 341 -20.18 18.85 10.83
C VAL A 341 -20.92 19.12 12.14
N ARG A 342 -20.83 20.33 12.71
CA ARG A 342 -21.32 20.63 14.08
C ARG A 342 -22.82 20.34 14.28
N HIS A 343 -23.61 20.47 13.23
CA HIS A 343 -25.06 20.38 13.26
C HIS A 343 -25.65 19.12 12.61
N ALA A 344 -24.81 18.23 12.06
CA ALA A 344 -25.21 16.94 11.53
C ALA A 344 -24.68 15.81 12.41
N GLU A 345 -25.36 14.66 12.46
CA GLU A 345 -24.80 13.45 13.07
C GLU A 345 -23.77 12.81 12.14
N GLN A 346 -24.03 12.87 10.82
CA GLN A 346 -23.16 12.35 9.78
C GLN A 346 -23.00 13.36 8.65
N ALA A 347 -21.79 13.48 8.10
CA ALA A 347 -21.57 14.27 6.89
C ALA A 347 -20.37 13.77 6.08
N GLY A 348 -20.42 13.99 4.77
CA GLY A 348 -19.36 13.56 3.84
C GLY A 348 -19.81 13.61 2.39
N PHE A 349 -19.49 12.57 1.62
CA PHE A 349 -19.82 12.44 0.20
C PHE A 349 -20.40 11.07 -0.15
N ALA A 350 -21.36 11.05 -1.07
CA ALA A 350 -21.66 9.91 -1.91
C ALA A 350 -20.88 10.06 -3.21
N VAL A 351 -20.03 9.09 -3.53
CA VAL A 351 -19.17 9.08 -4.73
C VAL A 351 -19.46 7.85 -5.57
N ARG A 352 -19.03 7.89 -6.84
CA ARG A 352 -19.31 6.82 -7.80
C ARG A 352 -20.82 6.49 -7.81
N ARG A 353 -21.63 7.53 -7.75
CA ARG A 353 -23.08 7.42 -7.67
C ARG A 353 -23.71 7.42 -9.06
N SER A 354 -24.63 6.49 -9.32
CA SER A 354 -25.45 6.52 -10.54
C SER A 354 -26.51 7.63 -10.47
N PRO A 355 -26.99 8.21 -11.59
CA PRO A 355 -27.95 9.32 -11.55
C PRO A 355 -29.22 9.01 -10.77
N ASP A 356 -29.73 7.78 -10.90
CA ASP A 356 -30.90 7.27 -10.19
C ASP A 356 -30.64 6.82 -8.74
N GLY A 357 -29.37 6.75 -8.31
CA GLY A 357 -28.97 6.30 -6.98
C GLY A 357 -29.00 4.79 -6.77
N ALA A 358 -29.05 3.99 -7.84
CA ALA A 358 -28.95 2.54 -7.77
C ALA A 358 -27.57 2.06 -7.27
N GLU A 359 -26.50 2.79 -7.60
CA GLU A 359 -25.15 2.59 -7.05
C GLU A 359 -24.67 3.85 -6.35
N GLU A 360 -24.01 3.71 -5.20
CA GLU A 360 -23.21 4.75 -4.54
C GLU A 360 -22.23 4.14 -3.52
N THR A 361 -21.07 4.79 -3.34
CA THR A 361 -20.19 4.54 -2.20
C THR A 361 -20.26 5.75 -1.27
N LEU A 362 -20.63 5.53 0.00
CA LEU A 362 -20.71 6.61 0.98
C LEU A 362 -19.40 6.73 1.75
N ILE A 363 -18.90 7.95 1.89
CA ILE A 363 -17.71 8.29 2.66
C ILE A 363 -18.11 9.41 3.60
N PHE A 364 -18.21 9.14 4.90
CA PHE A 364 -18.71 10.13 5.85
C PHE A 364 -18.09 9.98 7.23
N TYR A 365 -18.04 11.08 7.96
CA TYR A 365 -17.74 11.06 9.39
C TYR A 365 -19.03 10.90 10.18
N ASP A 366 -19.04 9.96 11.12
CA ASP A 366 -20.12 9.74 12.08
C ASP A 366 -19.70 10.30 13.44
N ARG A 367 -20.35 11.39 13.86
CA ARG A 367 -20.04 12.10 15.11
C ARG A 367 -20.43 11.34 16.36
N THR A 368 -21.43 10.46 16.27
CA THR A 368 -21.93 9.68 17.40
C THR A 368 -20.91 8.62 17.79
N SER A 369 -20.26 8.00 16.79
CA SER A 369 -19.24 6.97 16.99
C SER A 369 -17.80 7.50 16.97
N GLY A 370 -17.57 8.71 16.44
CA GLY A 370 -16.22 9.26 16.25
C GLY A 370 -15.43 8.50 15.18
N MET A 371 -16.11 8.01 14.14
CA MET A 371 -15.51 7.19 13.09
C MET A 371 -15.66 7.84 11.71
N LEU A 372 -14.60 7.78 10.92
CA LEU A 372 -14.72 7.86 9.46
C LEU A 372 -15.25 6.52 8.95
N VAL A 373 -16.25 6.55 8.08
CA VAL A 373 -16.95 5.38 7.56
C VAL A 373 -16.92 5.40 6.05
N VAL A 374 -16.57 4.27 5.45
CA VAL A 374 -16.76 3.98 4.03
C VAL A 374 -17.79 2.86 3.91
N ASP A 375 -18.99 3.20 3.43
CA ASP A 375 -20.07 2.25 3.19
C ASP A 375 -20.10 1.81 1.73
N ARG A 376 -19.79 0.53 1.52
CA ARG A 376 -19.74 -0.12 0.20
C ARG A 376 -21.00 -0.93 -0.10
N LYS A 377 -22.02 -0.92 0.77
CA LYS A 377 -23.21 -1.77 0.65
C LYS A 377 -23.96 -1.61 -0.68
N GLN A 378 -23.96 -0.39 -1.24
CA GLN A 378 -24.59 -0.06 -2.52
C GLN A 378 -23.57 0.33 -3.59
N SER A 379 -22.30 -0.02 -3.41
CA SER A 379 -21.23 0.42 -4.33
C SER A 379 -21.28 -0.24 -5.71
N SER A 380 -22.06 -1.32 -5.87
CA SER A 380 -22.23 -2.03 -7.13
C SER A 380 -23.57 -2.78 -7.19
N LEU A 381 -24.10 -2.95 -8.40
CA LEU A 381 -25.19 -3.89 -8.72
C LEU A 381 -24.70 -5.34 -8.85
N ASP A 382 -23.38 -5.56 -8.93
CA ASP A 382 -22.82 -6.90 -8.94
C ASP A 382 -22.85 -7.49 -7.52
N ALA A 383 -23.59 -8.60 -7.36
CA ALA A 383 -23.74 -9.29 -6.09
C ALA A 383 -22.44 -9.92 -5.56
N GLU A 384 -21.42 -10.12 -6.41
CA GLU A 384 -20.09 -10.58 -5.98
C GLU A 384 -19.20 -9.45 -5.44
N SER A 385 -19.61 -8.18 -5.59
CA SER A 385 -18.82 -7.04 -5.13
C SER A 385 -18.76 -6.96 -3.59
N PRO A 386 -17.64 -6.49 -3.02
CA PRO A 386 -17.49 -6.35 -1.58
C PRO A 386 -18.45 -5.30 -1.02
N THR A 387 -19.23 -5.69 -0.01
CA THR A 387 -20.21 -4.82 0.67
C THR A 387 -19.80 -4.42 2.08
N THR A 388 -18.66 -4.94 2.57
CA THR A 388 -18.18 -4.68 3.94
C THR A 388 -17.89 -3.19 4.15
N ARG A 389 -18.52 -2.63 5.18
CA ARG A 389 -18.21 -1.29 5.69
C ARG A 389 -16.80 -1.25 6.27
N ARG A 390 -16.07 -0.18 5.99
CA ARG A 390 -14.74 0.08 6.56
C ARG A 390 -14.82 1.29 7.46
N THR A 391 -14.14 1.24 8.60
CA THR A 391 -14.18 2.31 9.58
C THR A 391 -12.78 2.62 10.10
N ALA A 392 -12.56 3.88 10.44
CA ALA A 392 -11.34 4.34 11.08
C ALA A 392 -11.71 5.30 12.21
N VAL A 393 -11.04 5.18 13.36
CA VAL A 393 -11.23 6.14 14.45
C VAL A 393 -10.74 7.51 13.99
N LEU A 394 -11.61 8.51 14.08
CA LEU A 394 -11.32 9.89 13.73
C LEU A 394 -11.89 10.81 14.82
N ALA A 395 -11.10 11.08 15.85
CA ALA A 395 -11.52 12.05 16.86
C ALA A 395 -11.33 13.47 16.30
N LEU A 396 -12.43 14.23 16.19
CA LEU A 396 -12.42 15.66 15.86
C LEU A 396 -12.69 16.50 17.11
N ALA A 397 -12.00 17.63 17.26
CA ALA A 397 -12.36 18.60 18.30
C ALA A 397 -13.71 19.28 17.99
N ALA A 398 -14.36 19.89 18.99
CA ALA A 398 -15.73 20.41 18.90
C ALA A 398 -16.00 21.42 17.76
N HIS A 399 -14.96 22.09 17.27
CA HIS A 399 -15.04 23.08 16.18
C HIS A 399 -14.06 22.77 15.04
N GLU A 400 -13.46 21.58 15.06
CA GLU A 400 -12.59 21.15 13.98
C GLU A 400 -13.45 20.69 12.80
N PRO A 401 -13.26 21.26 11.60
CA PRO A 401 -13.95 20.78 10.42
C PRO A 401 -13.45 19.38 10.04
N LEU A 402 -14.31 18.60 9.39
CA LEU A 402 -13.90 17.39 8.71
C LEU A 402 -13.15 17.78 7.43
N ALA A 403 -11.85 17.52 7.39
CA ALA A 403 -11.01 17.77 6.23
C ALA A 403 -10.76 16.46 5.49
N LEU A 404 -11.30 16.32 4.27
CA LEU A 404 -11.18 15.12 3.44
C LEU A 404 -10.35 15.42 2.19
N THR A 405 -9.45 14.49 1.85
CA THR A 405 -8.99 14.32 0.47
C THR A 405 -9.44 12.95 0.00
N ILE A 406 -10.11 12.87 -1.15
CA ILE A 406 -10.63 11.63 -1.74
C ILE A 406 -10.07 11.52 -3.16
N PHE A 407 -9.33 10.45 -3.42
CA PHE A 407 -8.86 10.06 -4.73
C PHE A 407 -9.75 8.93 -5.24
N ILE A 408 -10.38 9.12 -6.39
CA ILE A 408 -11.23 8.16 -7.07
C ILE A 408 -10.56 7.77 -8.39
N ASP A 409 -10.18 6.50 -8.54
CA ASP A 409 -9.53 6.00 -9.75
C ASP A 409 -10.16 4.66 -10.17
N HIS A 410 -11.25 4.74 -10.93
CA HIS A 410 -12.03 3.58 -11.33
C HIS A 410 -12.33 2.69 -10.13
N SER A 411 -11.73 1.50 -10.01
CA SER A 411 -12.02 0.58 -8.91
C SER A 411 -11.32 0.86 -7.58
N VAL A 412 -10.61 1.98 -7.45
CA VAL A 412 -9.87 2.36 -6.24
C VAL A 412 -10.40 3.68 -5.68
N ILE A 413 -10.62 3.71 -4.37
CA ILE A 413 -10.81 4.97 -3.63
C ILE A 413 -9.80 5.03 -2.48
N GLU A 414 -8.99 6.09 -2.46
CA GLU A 414 -8.04 6.40 -1.39
C GLU A 414 -8.44 7.70 -0.67
N ILE A 415 -8.50 7.66 0.66
CA ILE A 415 -9.10 8.73 1.48
C ILE A 415 -8.13 9.14 2.56
N THR A 416 -7.88 10.44 2.69
CA THR A 416 -7.23 11.04 3.86
C THR A 416 -8.22 11.87 4.66
N ALA A 417 -8.20 11.76 5.98
CA ALA A 417 -9.02 12.60 6.85
C ALA A 417 -8.19 13.27 7.96
N ASN A 418 -8.23 14.61 8.03
CA ASN A 418 -7.57 15.47 9.03
C ASN A 418 -6.09 15.08 9.30
N ASP A 419 -5.36 14.60 8.29
CA ASP A 419 -4.00 14.03 8.41
C ASP A 419 -3.86 12.92 9.48
N ARG A 420 -4.97 12.31 9.90
CA ARG A 420 -5.06 11.30 10.97
C ARG A 420 -5.35 9.91 10.44
N VAL A 421 -6.10 9.83 9.35
CA VAL A 421 -6.47 8.58 8.70
C VAL A 421 -6.02 8.64 7.26
N PHE A 422 -5.43 7.56 6.77
CA PHE A 422 -5.26 7.28 5.35
C PHE A 422 -5.77 5.85 5.13
N MET A 423 -6.80 5.68 4.30
CA MET A 423 -7.34 4.36 3.99
C MET A 423 -7.60 4.15 2.50
N ALA A 424 -7.34 2.94 2.02
CA ALA A 424 -7.60 2.52 0.65
C ALA A 424 -8.67 1.44 0.61
N VAL A 425 -9.65 1.61 -0.28
CA VAL A 425 -10.73 0.64 -0.51
C VAL A 425 -10.86 0.33 -2.00
N ARG A 426 -11.25 -0.91 -2.31
CA ARG A 426 -11.74 -1.25 -3.65
C ARG A 426 -13.25 -1.08 -3.74
N VAL A 427 -13.72 -0.63 -4.90
CA VAL A 427 -15.13 -0.53 -5.29
C VAL A 427 -15.28 -0.96 -6.74
N TYR A 428 -16.41 -1.56 -7.14
CA TYR A 428 -16.58 -2.02 -8.53
C TYR A 428 -17.96 -1.65 -9.10
N PRO A 429 -18.31 -0.36 -9.24
CA PRO A 429 -19.62 0.05 -9.75
C PRO A 429 -19.87 -0.54 -11.14
N ALA A 430 -20.99 -1.24 -11.34
CA ALA A 430 -21.33 -1.94 -12.57
C ALA A 430 -21.85 -1.01 -13.67
N LEU A 431 -22.36 0.17 -13.32
CA LEU A 431 -22.88 1.14 -14.30
C LEU A 431 -21.82 2.15 -14.75
N ALA A 432 -21.69 2.35 -16.06
CA ALA A 432 -20.82 3.38 -16.66
C ALA A 432 -21.18 4.81 -16.21
N THR A 433 -22.44 5.03 -15.83
CA THR A 433 -22.97 6.31 -15.38
C THR A 433 -22.74 6.58 -13.90
N SER A 434 -22.13 5.66 -13.15
CA SER A 434 -21.79 5.82 -11.73
C SER A 434 -20.59 6.76 -11.55
N THR A 435 -20.77 8.03 -11.89
CA THR A 435 -19.74 9.08 -11.93
C THR A 435 -20.11 10.30 -11.08
N THR A 436 -21.31 10.33 -10.51
CA THR A 436 -21.81 11.49 -9.76
C THR A 436 -21.17 11.58 -8.37
N ILE A 437 -20.92 12.81 -7.92
CA ILE A 437 -20.44 13.14 -6.58
C ILE A 437 -21.47 14.05 -5.90
N CYS A 438 -22.00 13.63 -4.75
CA CYS A 438 -22.96 14.42 -3.97
C CYS A 438 -22.42 14.63 -2.55
N PRO A 439 -22.36 15.85 -2.00
CA PRO A 439 -22.23 16.05 -0.58
C PRO A 439 -23.45 15.47 0.14
N ILE A 440 -23.24 14.89 1.32
CA ILE A 440 -24.31 14.26 2.10
C ILE A 440 -24.26 14.68 3.57
N ALA A 441 -25.43 14.76 4.18
CA ALA A 441 -25.61 14.95 5.61
C ALA A 441 -26.80 14.11 6.13
N ALA A 442 -26.73 13.68 7.39
CA ALA A 442 -27.82 13.00 8.08
C ALA A 442 -27.83 13.37 9.58
N GLY A 443 -29.01 13.27 10.21
CA GLY A 443 -29.20 13.69 11.61
C GLY A 443 -29.11 15.21 11.83
N GLY A 444 -29.20 15.99 10.76
CA GLY A 444 -29.10 17.45 10.74
C GLY A 444 -28.30 17.93 9.53
N ASP A 445 -28.26 19.24 9.33
CA ASP A 445 -27.59 19.86 8.19
C ASP A 445 -26.09 20.01 8.44
N ALA A 446 -25.31 19.94 7.37
CA ALA A 446 -23.88 20.23 7.38
C ALA A 446 -23.56 21.38 6.44
N TRP A 447 -22.33 21.90 6.52
CA TRP A 447 -21.91 23.00 5.66
C TRP A 447 -20.60 22.66 4.95
N LEU A 448 -20.64 22.55 3.63
CA LEU A 448 -19.44 22.41 2.81
C LEU A 448 -18.78 23.79 2.72
N THR A 449 -17.79 24.03 3.58
CA THR A 449 -17.09 25.32 3.65
C THR A 449 -16.29 25.57 2.38
N THR A 450 -15.50 24.59 1.94
CA THR A 450 -14.76 24.60 0.68
C THR A 450 -14.71 23.20 0.08
N CYS A 451 -14.72 23.11 -1.24
CA CYS A 451 -14.46 21.90 -1.99
C CYS A 451 -13.75 22.22 -3.29
N ASP A 452 -12.54 21.72 -3.44
CA ASP A 452 -11.84 21.66 -4.71
C ASP A 452 -11.99 20.25 -5.29
N ALA A 453 -12.23 20.16 -6.58
CA ALA A 453 -12.23 18.88 -7.29
C ALA A 453 -11.47 19.01 -8.59
N TRP A 454 -10.64 18.02 -8.91
CA TRP A 454 -9.89 17.97 -10.16
C TRP A 454 -10.18 16.69 -10.90
N GLN A 455 -10.39 16.80 -12.22
CA GLN A 455 -10.23 15.67 -13.11
C GLN A 455 -8.76 15.25 -13.08
N MET A 456 -8.50 13.96 -12.88
CA MET A 456 -7.16 13.40 -12.83
C MET A 456 -6.80 12.75 -14.16
N ALA A 457 -5.61 13.04 -14.67
CA ALA A 457 -5.06 12.40 -15.86
C ALA A 457 -4.53 10.99 -15.55
N SER A 458 -4.44 10.17 -16.59
CA SER A 458 -3.75 8.88 -16.54
C SER A 458 -2.24 9.05 -16.32
N ILE A 459 -1.63 8.13 -15.56
CA ILE A 459 -0.17 7.98 -15.44
C ILE A 459 0.45 7.27 -16.64
N TRP A 460 -0.38 6.64 -17.47
CA TRP A 460 0.01 6.02 -18.73
C TRP A 460 -0.13 7.04 -19.87
N PRO A 461 0.78 7.04 -20.85
CA PRO A 461 0.65 7.88 -22.04
C PRO A 461 -0.71 7.69 -22.71
N ALA A 462 -1.30 8.78 -23.22
CA ALA A 462 -2.43 8.67 -24.13
C ALA A 462 -1.94 7.99 -25.41
N GLU A 463 -2.61 6.92 -25.84
CA GLU A 463 -2.35 6.25 -27.12
C GLU A 463 -2.63 7.16 -28.33
#